data_AF-A0A6J4P1T6-F1
#
_entry.id   AF-A0A6J4P1T6-F1
#
_cell.length_a   1.000
_cell.length_b   1.000
_cell.length_c   1.000
_cell.angle_alpha   90.00
_cell.angle_beta   90.00
_cell.angle_gamma   90.00
#
_symmetry.space_group_name_H-M   'P 1'
#
loop_
_entity.id
_entity.type
_entity.pdbx_description
1 polymer ?
#
loop_
_entity_poly.entity_id
_entity_poly.type
_entity_poly.pdbx_seq_one_letter_code
_entity_poly.pdbx_strand_id
1 'polypeptide(L)'
;MTRKPYPSDLTDAEWETIQPLLPLPYAIGSPRTVDLREVLDAIFYWADNGIKWRALPQEFPPWQTVYGYFRSWARSGVWEQLNAALVLQVRTKAGREAQPSLAIIDSQSVEMTQKGDLSKVLMEANGSKGASVMSL
;
A
#
# COMPACT_ATOMS: atom_id res chain seq x y z
N MET A 1 -2.37 8.21 -23.69
CA MET A 1 -3.18 7.31 -22.84
C MET A 1 -3.94 8.20 -21.87
N THR A 2 -5.24 7.98 -21.71
CA THR A 2 -6.18 9.03 -21.27
C THR A 2 -6.99 8.55 -20.06
N ARG A 3 -6.33 8.20 -18.96
CA ARG A 3 -7.02 8.07 -17.66
C ARG A 3 -6.99 9.41 -16.93
N LYS A 4 -7.97 9.64 -16.06
CA LYS A 4 -7.95 10.84 -15.21
C LYS A 4 -6.81 10.70 -14.21
N PRO A 5 -6.01 11.76 -13.98
CA PRO A 5 -4.93 11.69 -13.01
C PRO A 5 -5.51 11.56 -11.60
N TYR A 6 -4.89 10.73 -10.78
CA TYR A 6 -5.16 10.69 -9.35
C TYR A 6 -4.34 11.77 -8.63
N PRO A 7 -4.79 12.27 -7.46
CA PRO A 7 -3.99 13.19 -6.64
C PRO A 7 -2.63 12.62 -6.21
N SER A 8 -2.49 11.29 -6.22
CA SER A 8 -1.27 10.55 -5.91
C SER A 8 -0.30 10.40 -7.10
N ASP A 9 -0.70 10.83 -8.30
CA ASP A 9 0.11 10.66 -9.51
C ASP A 9 1.28 11.66 -9.50
N LEU A 10 2.40 11.24 -10.08
CA LEU A 10 3.57 12.09 -10.21
C LEU A 10 3.33 13.24 -11.18
N THR A 11 3.72 14.44 -10.76
CA THR A 11 3.85 15.57 -11.68
C THR A 11 4.99 15.32 -12.68
N ASP A 12 4.94 15.96 -13.85
CA ASP A 12 5.99 15.81 -14.86
C ASP A 12 7.38 16.20 -14.33
N ALA A 13 7.47 17.23 -13.48
CA ALA A 13 8.73 17.66 -12.88
C ALA A 13 9.30 16.65 -11.87
N GLU A 14 8.44 16.00 -11.08
CA GLU A 14 8.86 14.93 -10.17
C GLU A 14 9.29 13.70 -10.98
N TRP A 15 8.55 13.37 -12.04
CA TRP A 15 8.89 12.30 -12.97
C TRP A 15 10.25 12.49 -13.60
N GLU A 16 10.57 13.69 -14.11
CA GLU A 16 11.88 13.99 -14.70
C GLU A 16 13.05 13.79 -13.72
N THR A 17 12.79 13.95 -12.43
CA THR A 17 13.77 13.72 -11.36
C THR A 17 13.94 12.24 -11.06
N ILE A 18 12.83 11.51 -10.98
CA ILE A 18 12.78 10.10 -10.58
C ILE A 18 13.25 9.19 -11.72
N GLN A 19 12.81 9.44 -12.95
CA GLN A 19 13.08 8.63 -14.12
C GLN A 19 14.55 8.17 -14.25
N PRO A 20 15.57 9.03 -14.11
CA PRO A 20 16.98 8.62 -14.23
C PRO A 20 17.48 7.72 -13.10
N LEU A 21 16.79 7.68 -11.95
CA LEU A 21 17.14 6.83 -10.81
C LEU A 21 16.55 5.41 -10.94
N LEU A 22 15.60 5.23 -11.85
CA LEU A 22 14.99 3.93 -12.07
C LEU A 22 15.95 3.00 -12.79
N PRO A 23 16.00 1.72 -12.40
CA PRO A 23 16.85 0.77 -13.09
C PRO A 23 16.40 0.62 -14.54
N LEU A 24 17.35 0.87 -15.45
CA LEU A 24 17.16 0.71 -16.89
C LEU A 24 16.57 -0.66 -17.22
N PRO A 25 15.89 -0.80 -18.37
CA PRO A 25 15.45 -2.10 -18.86
C PRO A 25 16.57 -3.11 -18.80
N TYR A 26 16.32 -4.23 -18.13
CA TYR A 26 17.18 -5.39 -18.25
C TYR A 26 17.29 -5.68 -19.74
N ALA A 27 18.49 -5.61 -20.30
CA ALA A 27 18.75 -5.77 -21.74
C ALA A 27 18.44 -7.18 -22.27
N ILE A 28 17.90 -8.06 -21.42
CA ILE A 28 17.68 -9.48 -21.67
C ILE A 28 16.20 -9.77 -21.41
N GLY A 29 15.39 -9.73 -22.48
CA GLY A 29 13.96 -10.05 -22.43
C GLY A 29 13.13 -9.24 -23.43
N SER A 30 11.90 -9.70 -23.68
CA SER A 30 10.92 -9.00 -24.53
C SER A 30 10.80 -7.53 -24.10
N PRO A 31 10.77 -6.55 -25.02
CA PRO A 31 10.74 -5.14 -24.69
C PRO A 31 9.61 -4.83 -23.70
N ARG A 32 9.92 -4.02 -22.69
CA ARG A 32 8.95 -3.58 -21.66
C ARG A 32 7.75 -2.96 -22.37
N THR A 33 6.60 -3.63 -22.36
CA THR A 33 5.33 -3.09 -22.85
C THR A 33 4.65 -2.19 -21.83
N VAL A 34 5.16 -2.14 -20.60
CA VAL A 34 4.56 -1.45 -19.46
C VAL A 34 5.29 -0.13 -19.22
N ASP A 35 4.54 0.96 -19.19
CA ASP A 35 5.02 2.28 -18.83
C ASP A 35 5.44 2.31 -17.35
N LEU A 36 6.69 2.69 -17.06
CA LEU A 36 7.20 2.78 -15.70
C LEU A 36 6.56 3.90 -14.90
N ARG A 37 6.09 4.96 -15.56
CA ARG A 37 5.36 6.04 -14.90
C ARG A 37 4.06 5.52 -14.32
N GLU A 38 3.30 4.77 -15.11
CA GLU A 38 2.05 4.14 -14.66
C GLU A 38 2.27 3.12 -13.53
N VAL A 39 3.42 2.42 -13.53
CA VAL A 39 3.78 1.54 -12.41
C VAL A 39 4.05 2.33 -11.15
N LEU A 40 4.76 3.46 -11.22
CA LEU A 40 5.03 4.30 -10.06
C LEU A 40 3.76 4.99 -9.55
N ASP A 41 2.96 5.55 -10.44
CA ASP A 41 1.67 6.16 -10.11
C ASP A 41 0.75 5.15 -9.41
N ALA A 42 0.71 3.90 -9.90
CA ALA A 42 -0.03 2.82 -9.25
C ALA A 42 0.49 2.49 -7.84
N ILE A 43 1.82 2.51 -7.63
CA ILE A 43 2.42 2.25 -6.32
C ILE A 43 2.14 3.40 -5.35
N PHE A 44 2.23 4.65 -5.81
CA PHE A 44 1.89 5.81 -5.00
C PHE A 44 0.40 5.85 -4.66
N TYR A 45 -0.47 5.53 -5.61
CA TYR A 45 -1.89 5.37 -5.34
C TYR A 45 -2.14 4.32 -4.26
N TRP A 46 -1.49 3.15 -4.37
CA TRP A 46 -1.58 2.09 -3.37
C TRP A 46 -1.09 2.54 -1.98
N ALA A 47 0.05 3.23 -1.93
CA ALA A 47 0.65 3.71 -0.68
C ALA A 47 -0.16 4.82 -0.01
N ASP A 48 -0.69 5.76 -0.80
CA ASP A 48 -1.50 6.89 -0.32
C ASP A 48 -2.86 6.42 0.21
N ASN A 49 -3.51 5.46 -0.46
CA ASN A 49 -4.86 5.02 -0.11
C ASN A 49 -4.88 3.81 0.85
N GLY A 50 -3.74 3.15 1.10
CA GLY A 50 -3.64 2.01 2.02
C GLY A 50 -4.48 0.79 1.62
N ILE A 51 -4.76 0.62 0.33
CA ILE A 51 -5.66 -0.43 -0.18
C ILE A 51 -4.95 -1.80 -0.31
N LYS A 52 -5.73 -2.86 -0.51
CA LYS A 52 -5.16 -4.17 -0.89
C LYS A 52 -4.64 -4.10 -2.32
N TRP A 53 -3.50 -4.74 -2.62
CA TRP A 53 -2.98 -4.85 -3.99
C TRP A 53 -4.01 -5.33 -5.02
N ARG A 54 -4.85 -6.30 -4.66
CA ARG A 54 -5.92 -6.83 -5.55
C ARG A 54 -7.06 -5.84 -5.80
N ALA A 55 -7.16 -4.76 -5.02
CA ALA A 55 -8.16 -3.72 -5.15
C ALA A 55 -7.64 -2.52 -5.95
N LEU A 56 -6.44 -2.60 -6.54
CA LEU A 56 -5.91 -1.57 -7.41
C LEU A 56 -6.89 -1.31 -8.57
N PRO A 57 -7.18 -0.04 -8.91
CA PRO A 57 -8.05 0.31 -10.04
C PRO A 57 -7.62 -0.37 -11.35
N GLN A 58 -8.58 -0.77 -12.16
CA GLN A 58 -8.33 -1.46 -13.44
C GLN A 58 -7.68 -0.56 -14.50
N GLU A 59 -7.67 0.75 -14.28
CA GLU A 59 -7.00 1.73 -15.15
C GLU A 59 -5.47 1.65 -15.04
N PHE A 60 -4.95 1.13 -13.92
CA PHE A 60 -3.53 0.90 -13.74
C PHE A 60 -3.08 -0.42 -14.38
N PRO A 61 -1.77 -0.61 -14.61
CA PRO A 61 -1.24 -1.91 -15.00
C PRO A 61 -1.68 -3.00 -14.01
N PRO A 62 -1.79 -4.27 -14.46
CA PRO A 62 -2.23 -5.38 -13.60
C PRO A 62 -1.44 -5.41 -12.29
N TRP A 63 -2.15 -5.54 -11.16
CA TRP A 63 -1.54 -5.43 -9.83
C TRP A 63 -0.36 -6.39 -9.61
N GLN A 64 -0.35 -7.55 -10.28
CA GLN A 64 0.76 -8.51 -10.23
C GLN A 64 2.04 -7.93 -10.83
N THR A 65 1.90 -7.20 -11.94
CA THR A 65 3.00 -6.50 -12.60
C THR A 65 3.52 -5.40 -11.69
N VAL A 66 2.63 -4.55 -11.18
CA VAL A 66 2.97 -3.44 -10.27
C VAL A 66 3.69 -3.97 -9.02
N TYR A 67 3.14 -5.01 -8.39
CA TYR A 67 3.75 -5.67 -7.24
C TYR A 67 5.10 -6.31 -7.59
N GLY A 68 5.25 -6.90 -8.77
CA GLY A 68 6.51 -7.44 -9.26
C GLY A 68 7.61 -6.38 -9.34
N TYR A 69 7.29 -5.20 -9.88
CA TYR A 69 8.20 -4.05 -9.87
C TYR A 69 8.51 -3.59 -8.46
N PHE A 70 7.49 -3.40 -7.62
CA PHE A 70 7.65 -2.98 -6.23
C PHE A 70 8.62 -3.90 -5.47
N ARG A 71 8.42 -5.21 -5.59
CA ARG A 71 9.25 -6.23 -4.94
C ARG A 71 10.67 -6.28 -5.51
N SER A 72 10.82 -6.12 -6.83
CA SER A 72 12.13 -6.07 -7.48
C SER A 72 12.94 -4.87 -6.99
N TRP A 73 12.32 -3.68 -6.98
CA TRP A 73 12.94 -2.43 -6.56
C TRP A 73 13.29 -2.40 -5.06
N ALA A 74 12.46 -3.02 -4.23
CA ALA A 74 12.77 -3.19 -2.81
C ALA A 74 14.00 -4.07 -2.57
N ARG A 75 14.24 -5.07 -3.43
CA ARG A 75 15.43 -5.92 -3.32
C ARG A 75 16.69 -5.25 -3.85
N SER A 76 16.56 -4.33 -4.79
CA SER A 76 17.68 -3.63 -5.42
C SER A 76 18.04 -2.30 -4.74
N GLY A 77 17.34 -1.90 -3.68
CA GLY A 77 17.61 -0.65 -2.97
C GLY A 77 17.16 0.61 -3.73
N VAL A 78 16.21 0.48 -4.66
CA VAL A 78 15.75 1.59 -5.52
C VAL A 78 14.82 2.52 -4.73
N TRP A 79 14.01 2.00 -3.81
CA TRP A 79 13.12 2.82 -2.99
C TRP A 79 13.88 3.79 -2.09
N GLU A 80 15.01 3.37 -1.56
CA GLU A 80 15.89 4.19 -0.74
C GLU A 80 16.48 5.34 -1.55
N GLN A 81 16.90 5.07 -2.80
CA GLN A 81 17.41 6.09 -3.71
C GLN A 81 16.33 7.09 -4.13
N LEU A 82 15.12 6.59 -4.46
CA LEU A 82 13.98 7.42 -4.82
C LEU A 82 13.55 8.32 -3.66
N ASN A 83 13.42 7.76 -2.46
CA ASN A 83 13.04 8.53 -1.28
C ASN A 83 14.09 9.59 -0.95
N ALA A 84 15.38 9.26 -1.02
CA ALA A 84 16.46 10.22 -0.79
C ALA A 84 16.41 11.39 -1.78
N ALA A 85 16.19 11.11 -3.07
CA ALA A 85 16.07 12.14 -4.11
C ALA A 85 14.84 13.03 -3.91
N LEU A 86 13.68 12.45 -3.60
CA LEU A 86 12.46 13.20 -3.35
C LEU A 86 12.56 14.07 -2.09
N VAL A 87 13.09 13.52 -0.99
CA VAL A 87 13.33 14.29 0.24
C VAL A 87 14.27 15.46 -0.01
N LEU A 88 15.34 15.25 -0.78
CA LEU A 88 16.27 16.32 -1.16
C LEU A 88 15.55 17.44 -1.92
N GLN A 89 14.69 17.09 -2.89
CA GLN A 89 13.93 18.09 -3.64
C GLN A 89 12.95 18.88 -2.78
N VAL A 90 12.15 18.19 -1.96
CA VAL A 90 11.18 18.83 -1.06
C VAL A 90 11.89 19.76 -0.09
N ARG A 91 13.05 19.37 0.44
CA ARG A 91 13.82 20.20 1.37
C ARG A 91 14.47 21.39 0.72
N THR A 92 15.03 21.22 -0.48
CA THR A 92 15.62 22.32 -1.24
C THR A 92 14.56 23.36 -1.58
N LYS A 93 13.36 22.92 -2.01
CA LYS A 93 12.21 23.81 -2.25
C LYS A 93 11.72 24.50 -0.97
N ALA A 94 11.84 23.84 0.18
CA ALA A 94 11.48 24.40 1.50
C ALA A 94 12.60 25.26 2.13
N GLY A 95 13.74 25.47 1.46
CA GLY A 95 14.87 26.24 1.99
C GLY A 95 15.58 25.58 3.18
N ARG A 96 15.49 24.25 3.32
CA ARG A 96 16.08 23.47 4.42
C ARG A 96 17.33 22.71 3.96
N GLU A 97 18.18 22.33 4.91
CA GLU A 97 19.39 21.54 4.63
C GLU A 97 19.07 20.19 3.97
N ALA A 98 19.94 19.79 3.03
CA ALA A 98 19.78 18.63 2.17
C ALA A 98 19.67 17.28 2.92
N GLN A 99 20.41 17.14 4.03
CA GLN A 99 20.43 15.93 4.83
C GLN A 99 19.68 16.15 6.16
N PRO A 100 18.80 15.21 6.58
CA PRO A 100 18.20 15.28 7.90
C PRO A 100 19.27 14.98 8.95
N SER A 101 19.33 15.76 10.02
CA SER A 101 20.00 15.33 11.25
C SER A 101 19.22 14.21 11.98
N LEU A 102 17.93 14.03 11.68
CA LEU A 102 17.05 13.04 12.31
C LEU A 102 15.95 12.56 11.32
N ALA A 103 15.75 11.24 11.20
CA ALA A 103 14.63 10.64 10.46
C ALA A 103 13.76 9.84 11.44
N ILE A 104 12.51 10.24 11.62
CA ILE A 104 11.52 9.51 12.43
C ILE A 104 10.71 8.64 11.47
N ILE A 105 10.81 7.32 11.62
CA ILE A 105 9.96 6.36 10.92
C ILE A 105 8.83 6.00 11.89
N ASP A 106 7.63 6.55 11.66
CA ASP A 106 6.45 6.22 12.46
C ASP A 106 5.85 4.89 11.94
N SER A 107 5.88 3.86 12.77
CA SER A 107 5.17 2.60 12.50
C SER A 107 3.87 2.61 13.29
N GLN A 108 2.75 2.93 12.62
CA GLN A 108 1.44 2.85 13.27
C GLN A 108 1.00 1.39 13.36
N SER A 109 1.00 0.84 14.58
CA SER A 109 0.38 -0.44 14.88
C SER A 109 -1.11 -0.22 15.16
N VAL A 110 -1.99 -0.87 14.41
CA VAL A 110 -3.44 -0.82 14.66
C VAL A 110 -3.80 -1.92 15.65
N GLU A 111 -4.24 -1.53 16.84
CA GLU A 111 -4.74 -2.47 17.84
C GLU A 111 -6.12 -3.01 17.42
N MET A 112 -6.19 -4.28 17.08
CA MET A 112 -7.45 -4.94 16.76
C MET A 112 -8.22 -5.20 18.07
N THR A 113 -9.16 -4.32 18.40
CA THR A 113 -10.10 -4.58 19.51
C THR A 113 -11.00 -5.75 19.14
N GLN A 114 -10.79 -6.90 19.77
CA GLN A 114 -11.69 -8.05 19.68
C GLN A 114 -12.97 -7.74 20.48
N LYS A 115 -14.06 -7.44 19.78
CA LYS A 115 -15.41 -7.30 20.38
C LYS A 115 -16.21 -8.55 20.08
N GLY A 116 -16.65 -9.26 21.12
CA GLY A 116 -17.68 -10.29 20.97
C GLY A 116 -17.53 -11.46 21.93
N ASP A 117 -17.64 -11.19 23.23
CA ASP A 117 -17.96 -12.20 24.23
C ASP A 117 -19.32 -12.83 23.88
N LEU A 118 -19.31 -14.09 23.43
CA LEU A 118 -20.50 -14.84 23.00
C LEU A 118 -21.34 -15.36 24.19
N SER A 119 -21.04 -14.93 25.43
CA SER A 119 -21.66 -15.48 26.63
C SER A 119 -23.08 -14.98 26.94
N LYS A 120 -23.67 -14.08 26.13
CA LYS A 120 -24.96 -13.43 26.48
C LYS A 120 -26.21 -13.87 25.69
N VAL A 121 -26.14 -14.88 24.81
CA VAL A 121 -27.29 -15.31 23.96
C VAL A 121 -27.92 -16.66 24.36
N LEU A 122 -27.58 -17.24 25.52
CA LEU A 122 -28.22 -18.49 26.01
C LEU A 122 -29.07 -18.31 27.27
N MET A 123 -29.70 -17.15 27.46
CA MET A 123 -30.88 -17.05 28.34
C MET A 123 -32.11 -16.82 27.47
N GLU A 124 -32.81 -17.91 27.17
CA GLU A 124 -34.28 -18.00 27.04
C GLU A 124 -34.66 -19.30 26.32
N ALA A 125 -35.02 -20.34 27.09
CA ALA A 125 -36.09 -21.27 26.71
C ALA A 125 -36.45 -22.21 27.87
N ASN A 126 -37.75 -22.27 28.15
CA ASN A 126 -38.51 -23.30 28.86
C ASN A 126 -38.63 -23.21 30.38
N GLY A 127 -39.63 -22.44 30.80
CA GLY A 127 -40.56 -22.90 31.84
C GLY A 127 -41.63 -23.82 31.23
N SER A 128 -41.88 -24.97 31.85
CA SER A 128 -43.20 -25.37 32.36
C SER A 128 -43.13 -26.73 33.06
N LYS A 129 -44.00 -26.87 34.06
CA LYS A 129 -44.09 -27.90 35.10
C LYS A 129 -44.61 -29.25 34.55
N GLY A 130 -44.21 -30.34 35.20
CA GLY A 130 -44.85 -31.65 35.09
C GLY A 130 -44.25 -32.63 36.08
N ALA A 131 -44.88 -32.79 37.23
CA ALA A 131 -44.56 -33.81 38.21
C ALA A 131 -44.94 -35.21 37.68
N SER A 132 -44.08 -36.21 37.90
CA SER A 132 -44.53 -37.52 38.41
C SER A 132 -43.33 -38.36 38.87
N VAL A 133 -43.47 -38.91 40.07
CA VAL A 133 -42.62 -39.94 40.70
C VAL A 133 -43.40 -41.26 40.75
N MET A 134 -42.67 -42.37 40.96
CA MET A 134 -43.09 -43.78 41.17
C MET A 134 -43.04 -44.65 39.90
N SER A 135 -42.12 -45.61 39.77
CA SER A 135 -41.84 -46.86 40.53
C SER A 135 -42.67 -48.05 40.00
N LEU A 136 -41.91 -49.08 39.59
CA LEU A 136 -42.25 -50.39 39.00
C LEU A 136 -42.58 -50.41 37.50
#